data_AF-A0A7J0H161-F1
#
_entry.id   AF-A0A7J0H161-F1
#
_cell.length_a   1.000
_cell.length_b   1.000
_cell.length_c   1.000
_cell.angle_alpha   90.00
_cell.angle_beta   90.00
_cell.angle_gamma   90.00
#
_symmetry.space_group_name_H-M   'P 1'
#
loop_
_entity.id
_entity.type
_entity.pdbx_description
1 polymer ?
#
loop_
_entity_poly.entity_id
_entity_poly.type
_entity_poly.pdbx_seq_one_letter_code
_entity_poly.pdbx_strand_id
1 'polypeptide(L)'
;MLCLMYNQKFGIHHLYLKKGPLMTNGSVMLDDAIAASVAKGIITPQDEKLLANRTNVEAINDFMALSIQCASSILNMARRLHVRGNEVQELRTQILILQRRNRGLQQENKELKKLVDSYANDMGKRYTELEMNTNRLREQHESLLLEVQKSLKISRPEA
;
A
#
# COMPACT_ATOMS: atom_id res chain seq x y z
N MET A 1 -25.84 -2.75 -0.03
CA MET A 1 -26.21 -1.92 1.14
C MET A 1 -27.36 -2.51 1.97
N LEU A 2 -28.14 -3.47 1.45
CA LEU A 2 -29.17 -4.20 2.23
C LEU A 2 -28.62 -5.26 3.22
N CYS A 3 -27.42 -5.81 2.99
CA CYS A 3 -26.88 -6.89 3.84
C CYS A 3 -26.30 -6.42 5.20
N LEU A 4 -26.01 -5.13 5.35
CA LEU A 4 -25.40 -4.59 6.60
C LEU A 4 -26.39 -3.84 7.49
N MET A 5 -27.56 -3.45 6.98
CA MET A 5 -28.58 -2.78 7.81
C MET A 5 -29.38 -3.76 8.68
N TYR A 6 -29.21 -5.06 8.48
CA TYR A 6 -29.95 -6.10 9.21
C TYR A 6 -29.48 -6.31 10.65
N ASN A 7 -28.29 -5.84 11.02
CA ASN A 7 -27.69 -6.13 12.34
C ASN A 7 -27.90 -5.05 13.41
N GLN A 8 -28.49 -3.89 13.11
CA GLN A 8 -28.47 -2.76 14.06
C GLN A 8 -29.82 -2.11 14.41
N LYS A 9 -30.94 -2.56 13.83
CA LYS A 9 -32.24 -1.88 14.06
C LYS A 9 -33.43 -2.74 14.46
N PHE A 10 -33.32 -4.06 14.43
CA PHE A 10 -34.35 -4.96 14.95
C PHE A 10 -33.72 -5.87 16.00
N GLY A 11 -34.21 -5.78 17.23
CA GLY A 11 -33.75 -6.60 18.35
C GLY A 11 -34.00 -8.08 18.08
N ILE A 12 -33.02 -8.77 17.51
CA ILE A 12 -32.99 -10.23 17.41
C ILE A 12 -32.55 -10.79 18.77
N HIS A 13 -33.27 -10.45 19.84
CA HIS A 13 -33.02 -11.01 21.17
C HIS A 13 -33.83 -12.28 21.48
N HIS A 14 -34.61 -12.81 20.53
CA HIS A 14 -35.40 -14.01 20.80
C HIS A 14 -35.70 -14.92 19.61
N LEU A 15 -34.75 -15.10 18.69
CA LEU A 15 -34.70 -16.33 17.88
C LEU A 15 -33.72 -17.29 18.56
N TYR A 16 -34.18 -17.92 19.65
CA TYR A 16 -33.49 -19.08 20.22
C TYR A 16 -33.50 -20.20 19.17
N LEU A 17 -32.45 -20.26 18.34
CA LEU A 17 -32.17 -21.44 17.54
C LEU A 17 -31.89 -22.58 18.53
N LYS A 18 -32.83 -23.51 18.70
CA LYS A 18 -32.66 -24.72 19.53
C LYS A 18 -31.58 -25.68 18.97
N LYS A 19 -30.74 -25.24 18.02
CA LYS A 19 -29.74 -26.02 17.27
C LYS A 19 -28.49 -25.19 16.92
N GLY A 20 -27.74 -24.74 17.92
CA GLY A 20 -26.35 -24.26 17.74
C GLY A 20 -26.10 -23.17 16.69
N PRO A 21 -24.82 -22.87 16.38
CA PRO A 21 -24.44 -21.91 15.32
C PRO A 21 -24.78 -22.44 13.92
N LEU A 22 -25.29 -21.58 13.05
CA LEU A 22 -25.52 -21.89 11.63
C LEU A 22 -24.19 -22.24 10.94
N MET A 23 -24.08 -23.47 10.43
CA MET A 23 -22.94 -23.91 9.62
C MET A 23 -23.00 -23.30 8.22
N THR A 24 -21.89 -23.33 7.48
CA THR A 24 -21.72 -22.74 6.13
C THR A 24 -22.71 -23.22 5.06
N ASN A 25 -23.45 -24.30 5.34
CA ASN A 25 -24.47 -24.93 4.51
C ASN A 25 -25.88 -24.94 5.15
N GLY A 26 -26.06 -24.30 6.31
CA GLY A 26 -27.36 -24.19 6.98
C GLY A 26 -28.15 -22.99 6.47
N SER A 27 -29.43 -23.20 6.14
CA SER A 27 -30.38 -22.12 5.85
C SER A 27 -31.42 -22.05 6.95
N VAL A 28 -31.65 -20.83 7.45
CA VAL A 28 -32.73 -20.49 8.41
C VAL A 28 -34.11 -20.85 7.84
N MET A 29 -34.22 -20.95 6.51
CA MET A 29 -35.49 -21.20 5.81
C MET A 29 -35.77 -22.68 5.51
N LEU A 30 -34.96 -23.63 6.02
CA LEU A 30 -35.23 -25.07 5.86
C LEU A 30 -36.25 -25.60 6.88
N ASP A 31 -36.56 -24.83 7.91
CA ASP A 31 -37.56 -25.15 8.92
C ASP A 31 -38.75 -24.20 8.76
N ASP A 32 -39.93 -24.74 8.46
CA ASP A 32 -41.13 -23.97 8.17
C ASP A 32 -41.57 -23.08 9.35
N ALA A 33 -41.37 -23.55 10.59
CA ALA A 33 -41.73 -22.78 11.78
C ALA A 33 -40.80 -21.58 11.98
N ILE A 34 -39.49 -21.77 11.74
CA ILE A 34 -38.52 -20.67 11.77
C ILE A 34 -38.75 -19.70 10.61
N ALA A 35 -38.98 -20.21 9.39
CA ALA A 35 -39.28 -19.40 8.22
C ALA A 35 -40.54 -18.52 8.43
N ALA A 36 -41.62 -19.10 8.97
CA ALA A 36 -42.84 -18.36 9.29
C ALA A 36 -42.60 -17.29 10.38
N SER A 37 -41.84 -17.62 11.41
CA SER A 37 -41.49 -16.65 12.47
C SER A 37 -40.64 -15.48 11.94
N VAL A 38 -39.69 -15.76 11.04
CA VAL A 38 -38.86 -14.72 10.40
C VAL A 38 -39.71 -13.87 9.47
N ALA A 39 -40.55 -14.48 8.63
CA ALA A 39 -41.46 -13.76 7.74
C ALA A 39 -42.38 -12.81 8.52
N LYS A 40 -42.94 -13.25 9.65
CA LYS A 40 -43.78 -12.44 10.53
C LYS A 40 -43.05 -11.23 11.14
N GLY A 41 -41.73 -11.31 11.29
CA GLY A 41 -40.89 -10.19 11.74
C GLY A 41 -40.55 -9.16 10.65
N ILE A 42 -40.78 -9.50 9.38
CA ILE A 42 -40.41 -8.69 8.21
C ILE A 42 -41.65 -8.04 7.58
N ILE A 43 -42.78 -8.75 7.54
CA ILE A 43 -44.04 -8.31 6.93
C ILE A 43 -44.69 -7.24 7.83
N THR A 44 -44.99 -6.07 7.26
CA THR A 44 -45.74 -5.02 7.96
C THR A 44 -47.25 -5.22 7.81
N PRO A 45 -48.10 -4.64 8.68
CA PRO A 45 -49.56 -4.72 8.53
C PRO A 45 -50.08 -4.19 7.18
N GLN A 46 -49.36 -3.23 6.57
CA GLN A 46 -49.68 -2.73 5.24
C GLN A 46 -49.38 -3.79 4.15
N ASP A 47 -48.29 -4.54 4.31
CA ASP A 47 -47.94 -5.65 3.43
C ASP A 47 -48.97 -6.78 3.55
N GLU A 48 -49.44 -7.12 4.76
CA GLU A 48 -50.51 -8.11 4.95
C GLU A 48 -51.79 -7.72 4.20
N LYS A 49 -52.19 -6.43 4.28
CA LYS A 49 -53.36 -5.92 3.55
C LYS A 49 -53.17 -5.98 2.03
N LEU A 50 -51.96 -5.72 1.54
CA LEU A 50 -51.63 -5.82 0.12
C LEU A 50 -51.63 -7.28 -0.35
N LEU A 51 -51.11 -8.20 0.46
CA LEU A 51 -51.06 -9.64 0.16
C LEU A 51 -52.45 -10.29 0.23
N ALA A 52 -53.31 -9.88 1.17
CA ALA A 52 -54.68 -10.41 1.32
C ALA A 52 -55.57 -10.17 0.10
N ASN A 53 -55.28 -9.14 -0.70
CA ASN A 53 -56.02 -8.79 -1.91
C ASN A 53 -55.42 -9.41 -3.19
N ARG A 54 -54.32 -10.17 -3.09
CA ARG A 54 -53.63 -10.77 -4.24
C ARG A 54 -54.01 -12.23 -4.40
N THR A 55 -54.16 -12.66 -5.64
CA THR A 55 -54.29 -14.08 -5.95
C THR A 55 -52.95 -14.80 -5.80
N ASN A 56 -52.98 -16.11 -5.52
CA ASN A 56 -51.76 -16.92 -5.44
C ASN A 56 -50.93 -16.85 -6.73
N VAL A 57 -51.57 -16.75 -7.89
CA VAL A 57 -50.89 -16.67 -9.20
C VAL A 57 -50.12 -15.35 -9.32
N GLU A 58 -50.72 -14.21 -8.93
CA GLU A 58 -50.04 -12.91 -8.95
C GLU A 58 -48.88 -12.86 -7.95
N ALA A 59 -49.07 -13.40 -6.75
CA ALA A 59 -48.01 -13.48 -5.74
C ALA A 59 -46.81 -14.31 -6.21
N ILE A 60 -47.06 -15.45 -6.86
CA ILE A 60 -46.01 -16.30 -7.44
C ILE A 60 -45.28 -15.57 -8.58
N ASN A 61 -46.01 -14.90 -9.47
CA ASN A 61 -45.41 -14.16 -10.59
C ASN A 61 -44.51 -13.01 -10.11
N ASP A 62 -44.97 -12.23 -9.13
CA ASP A 62 -44.19 -11.14 -8.54
C ASP A 62 -42.95 -11.69 -7.83
N PHE A 63 -43.09 -12.79 -7.08
CA PHE A 63 -41.96 -13.45 -6.44
C PHE A 63 -40.93 -13.95 -7.46
N MET A 64 -41.36 -14.56 -8.56
CA MET A 64 -40.47 -15.00 -9.64
C MET A 64 -39.75 -13.81 -10.28
N ALA A 65 -40.46 -12.71 -10.54
CA ALA A 65 -39.86 -11.50 -11.10
C ALA A 65 -38.80 -10.91 -10.15
N LEU A 66 -39.10 -10.81 -8.86
CA LEU A 66 -38.14 -10.37 -7.84
C LEU A 66 -36.94 -11.31 -7.72
N SER A 67 -37.16 -12.63 -7.79
CA SER A 67 -36.09 -13.63 -7.75
C SER A 67 -35.14 -13.50 -8.94
N ILE A 68 -35.67 -13.29 -10.16
CA ILE A 68 -34.87 -13.07 -11.37
C ILE A 68 -34.06 -11.77 -11.26
N GLN A 69 -34.68 -10.68 -10.77
CA GLN A 69 -33.99 -9.40 -10.58
C GLN A 69 -32.88 -9.52 -9.52
N CYS A 70 -33.16 -10.20 -8.42
CA CYS A 70 -32.19 -10.46 -7.35
C CYS A 70 -31.01 -11.27 -7.86
N ALA A 71 -31.27 -12.39 -8.56
CA ALA A 71 -30.23 -13.22 -9.17
C ALA A 71 -29.37 -12.41 -10.15
N SER A 72 -30.01 -11.58 -10.99
CA SER A 72 -29.32 -10.71 -11.95
C SER A 72 -28.44 -9.66 -11.26
N SER A 73 -28.93 -9.04 -10.18
CA SER A 73 -28.19 -8.08 -9.36
C SER A 73 -26.96 -8.72 -8.70
N ILE A 74 -27.14 -9.91 -8.09
CA ILE A 74 -26.05 -10.68 -7.47
C ILE A 74 -25.01 -11.07 -8.52
N LEU A 75 -25.43 -11.55 -9.70
CA LEU A 75 -24.52 -11.92 -10.78
C LEU A 75 -23.69 -10.72 -11.27
N ASN A 76 -24.32 -9.55 -11.40
CA ASN A 76 -23.61 -8.33 -11.78
C ASN A 76 -22.59 -7.89 -10.71
N MET A 77 -22.93 -8.01 -9.43
CA MET A 77 -21.97 -7.78 -8.34
C MET A 77 -20.81 -8.79 -8.37
N ALA A 78 -21.10 -10.07 -8.59
CA ALA A 78 -20.09 -11.13 -8.68
C ALA A 78 -19.11 -10.86 -9.83
N ARG A 79 -19.61 -10.47 -11.01
CA ARG A 79 -18.77 -10.08 -12.16
C ARG A 79 -17.87 -8.90 -11.83
N ARG A 80 -18.42 -7.83 -11.23
CA ARG A 80 -17.63 -6.65 -10.83
C ARG A 80 -16.57 -7.00 -9.79
N LEU A 81 -16.91 -7.85 -8.83
CA LEU A 81 -15.97 -8.31 -7.81
C LEU A 81 -14.84 -9.13 -8.43
N HIS A 82 -15.15 -10.00 -9.40
CA HIS A 82 -14.15 -10.77 -10.13
C HIS A 82 -13.17 -9.87 -10.90
N VAL A 83 -13.67 -8.88 -11.65
CA VAL A 83 -12.82 -7.91 -12.37
C VAL A 83 -11.91 -7.15 -11.40
N ARG A 84 -12.45 -6.62 -10.29
CA ARG A 84 -11.65 -5.97 -9.24
C ARG A 84 -10.63 -6.91 -8.61
N GLY A 85 -10.95 -8.20 -8.50
CA GLY A 85 -10.02 -9.22 -8.04
C GLY A 85 -8.79 -9.34 -8.95
N ASN A 86 -9.01 -9.32 -10.26
CA ASN A 86 -7.93 -9.36 -11.25
C ASN A 86 -7.07 -8.08 -11.20
N GLU A 87 -7.68 -6.90 -11.08
CA GLU A 87 -6.97 -5.63 -10.92
C GLU A 87 -6.10 -5.60 -9.65
N VAL A 88 -6.61 -6.11 -8.53
CA VAL A 88 -5.83 -6.22 -7.28
C VAL A 88 -4.64 -7.15 -7.46
N GLN A 89 -4.80 -8.25 -8.20
CA GLN A 89 -3.72 -9.19 -8.46
C GLN A 89 -2.64 -8.62 -9.39
N GLU A 90 -3.04 -7.86 -10.41
CA GLU A 90 -2.16 -7.08 -11.28
C GLU A 90 -1.32 -6.09 -10.44
N LEU A 91 -1.98 -5.29 -9.60
CA LEU A 91 -1.32 -4.30 -8.74
C LEU A 91 -0.34 -4.95 -7.76
N ARG A 92 -0.70 -6.10 -7.17
CA ARG A 92 0.22 -6.87 -6.31
C ARG A 92 1.48 -7.27 -7.06
N THR A 93 1.35 -7.70 -8.32
CA THR A 93 2.50 -8.07 -9.16
C THR A 93 3.39 -6.86 -9.43
N GLN A 94 2.80 -5.70 -9.77
CA GLN A 94 3.54 -4.46 -9.99
C GLN A 94 4.28 -3.99 -8.72
N ILE A 95 3.64 -4.07 -7.55
CA ILE A 95 4.26 -3.75 -6.26
C ILE A 95 5.49 -4.62 -6.02
N LEU A 96 5.41 -5.93 -6.28
CA LEU A 96 6.55 -6.84 -6.10
C LEU A 96 7.73 -6.48 -7.03
N ILE A 97 7.46 -6.09 -8.28
CA ILE A 97 8.49 -5.65 -9.23
C ILE A 97 9.16 -4.36 -8.71
N LEU A 98 8.36 -3.37 -8.29
CA LEU A 98 8.88 -2.11 -7.76
C LEU A 98 9.70 -2.31 -6.49
N GLN A 99 9.27 -3.19 -5.58
CA GLN A 99 10.03 -3.53 -4.37
C GLN A 99 11.38 -4.20 -4.69
N ARG A 100 11.44 -5.04 -5.73
CA ARG A 100 12.72 -5.62 -6.19
C ARG A 100 13.64 -4.53 -6.77
N ARG A 101 13.10 -3.66 -7.61
CA ARG A 101 13.87 -2.54 -8.21
C ARG A 101 14.41 -1.60 -7.13
N ASN A 102 13.58 -1.24 -6.15
CA ASN A 102 13.99 -0.36 -5.06
C ASN A 102 15.14 -0.96 -4.23
N ARG A 103 15.10 -2.27 -3.95
CA ARG A 103 16.21 -2.96 -3.28
C ARG A 103 17.50 -2.91 -4.10
N GLY A 104 17.41 -3.07 -5.42
CA GLY A 104 18.56 -2.94 -6.32
C GLY A 104 19.18 -1.53 -6.26
N LEU A 105 18.35 -0.49 -6.38
CA LEU A 105 18.79 0.90 -6.29
C LEU A 105 19.39 1.24 -4.92
N GLN A 106 18.84 0.70 -3.84
CA GLN A 106 19.41 0.86 -2.49
C GLN A 106 20.80 0.23 -2.38
N GLN A 107 21.03 -0.91 -3.02
CA GLN A 107 22.35 -1.54 -3.01
C GLN A 107 23.36 -0.72 -3.84
N GLU A 108 22.96 -0.30 -5.03
CA GLU A 108 23.79 0.56 -5.89
C GLU A 108 24.17 1.86 -5.19
N ASN A 109 23.22 2.52 -4.51
CA ASN A 109 23.50 3.72 -3.72
C ASN A 109 24.53 3.47 -2.59
N LYS A 110 24.53 2.29 -1.97
CA LYS A 110 25.55 1.94 -0.95
C LYS A 110 26.93 1.79 -1.57
N GLU A 111 27.03 1.16 -2.74
CA GLU A 111 28.32 1.00 -3.42
C GLU A 111 28.84 2.34 -3.95
N LEU A 112 27.97 3.18 -4.52
CA LEU A 112 28.33 4.54 -4.92
C LEU A 112 28.81 5.37 -3.73
N LYS A 113 28.17 5.24 -2.57
CA LYS A 113 28.60 5.92 -1.35
C LYS A 113 30.02 5.53 -0.94
N LYS A 114 30.35 4.23 -0.95
CA LYS A 114 31.72 3.76 -0.68
C LYS A 114 32.73 4.32 -1.68
N LEU A 115 32.36 4.38 -2.96
CA LEU A 115 33.23 4.92 -4.01
C LEU A 115 33.51 6.41 -3.78
N VAL A 116 32.48 7.20 -3.48
CA VAL A 116 32.61 8.63 -3.14
C VAL A 116 33.50 8.82 -1.92
N ASP A 117 33.30 8.04 -0.85
CA ASP A 117 34.09 8.15 0.37
C ASP A 117 35.57 7.78 0.13
N SER A 118 35.82 6.76 -0.70
CA SER A 118 37.17 6.39 -1.13
C SER A 118 37.86 7.51 -1.92
N TYR A 119 37.15 8.10 -2.88
CA TYR A 119 37.67 9.18 -3.71
C TYR A 119 37.95 10.44 -2.88
N ALA A 120 37.04 10.81 -1.96
CA ALA A 120 37.24 11.92 -1.05
C ALA A 120 38.49 11.73 -0.17
N ASN A 121 38.73 10.51 0.31
CA ASN A 121 39.90 10.18 1.10
C ASN A 121 41.20 10.25 0.27
N ASP A 122 41.23 9.71 -0.95
CA ASP A 122 42.40 9.78 -1.84
C ASP A 122 42.74 11.24 -2.19
N MET A 123 41.73 12.02 -2.57
CA MET A 123 41.91 13.44 -2.88
C MET A 123 42.39 14.24 -1.67
N GLY A 124 41.87 13.96 -0.47
CA GLY A 124 42.34 14.58 0.77
C GLY A 124 43.82 14.32 1.05
N LYS A 125 44.28 13.08 0.82
CA LYS A 125 45.71 12.71 0.95
C LYS A 125 46.58 13.46 -0.05
N ARG A 126 46.19 13.45 -1.33
CA ARG A 126 46.92 14.16 -2.39
C ARG A 126 47.00 15.66 -2.12
N TYR A 127 45.92 16.26 -1.61
CA TYR A 127 45.90 17.67 -1.25
C TYR A 127 46.90 17.96 -0.12
N THR A 128 46.91 17.13 0.93
CA THR A 128 47.85 17.27 2.05
C THR A 128 49.30 17.14 1.59
N GLU A 129 49.60 16.17 0.71
CA GLU A 129 50.94 15.99 0.14
C GLU A 129 51.35 17.18 -0.74
N LEU A 130 50.43 17.69 -1.56
CA LEU A 130 50.66 18.88 -2.39
C LEU A 130 50.95 20.11 -1.52
N GLU A 131 50.21 20.29 -0.42
CA GLU A 131 50.43 21.38 0.53
C GLU A 131 51.81 21.29 1.19
N MET A 132 52.20 20.10 1.65
CA MET A 132 53.55 19.85 2.21
C MET A 132 54.65 20.16 1.20
N ASN A 133 54.50 19.72 -0.05
CA ASN A 133 55.48 19.97 -1.11
C ASN A 133 55.56 21.47 -1.47
N THR A 134 54.43 22.15 -1.50
CA THR A 134 54.36 23.61 -1.76
C THR A 134 55.07 24.39 -0.64
N ASN A 135 54.83 24.01 0.61
CA ASN A 135 55.49 24.64 1.76
C ASN A 135 57.01 24.43 1.74
N ARG A 136 57.47 23.21 1.46
CA ARG A 136 58.91 22.92 1.31
C ARG A 136 59.54 23.73 0.18
N LEU A 137 58.89 23.82 -0.97
CA LEU A 137 59.40 24.59 -2.11
C LEU A 137 59.48 26.09 -1.76
N ARG A 138 58.49 26.63 -1.04
CA ARG A 138 58.51 28.01 -0.55
C ARG A 138 59.70 28.26 0.38
N GLU A 139 59.95 27.37 1.34
CA GLU A 139 61.10 27.46 2.25
C GLU A 139 62.44 27.40 1.49
N GLN A 140 62.56 26.48 0.53
CA GLN A 140 63.75 26.40 -0.33
C GLN A 140 63.97 27.69 -1.14
N HIS A 141 62.90 28.27 -1.69
CA HIS A 141 62.96 29.52 -2.43
C HIS A 141 63.40 30.69 -1.53
N GLU A 142 62.85 30.81 -0.32
CA GLU A 142 63.25 31.84 0.66
C GLU A 142 64.73 31.71 1.06
N SER A 143 65.19 30.48 1.32
CA SER A 143 66.60 30.21 1.64
C SER A 143 67.55 30.63 0.51
N LEU A 144 67.24 30.23 -0.73
CA LEU A 144 68.06 30.58 -1.89
C LEU A 144 68.11 32.09 -2.11
N LEU A 145 66.99 32.78 -1.90
CA LEU A 145 66.90 34.23 -2.07
C LEU A 145 67.81 34.97 -1.07
N LEU A 146 67.88 34.48 0.17
CA LEU A 146 68.82 35.00 1.18
C LEU A 146 70.29 34.74 0.79
N GLU A 147 70.60 33.57 0.25
CA GLU A 147 71.95 33.21 -0.20
C GLU A 147 72.42 34.09 -1.37
N VAL A 148 71.54 34.31 -2.35
CA VAL A 148 71.78 35.21 -3.48
C VAL A 148 71.98 36.64 -2.99
N GLN A 149 71.14 37.14 -2.07
CA GLN A 149 71.30 38.48 -1.49
C GLN A 149 72.62 38.65 -0.74
N LYS A 150 73.07 37.64 0.02
CA LYS A 150 74.38 37.67 0.70
C LYS A 150 75.52 37.76 -0.32
N SER A 151 75.48 36.91 -1.34
CA SER A 151 76.50 36.88 -2.41
C SER A 151 76.58 38.22 -3.16
N LEU A 152 75.45 38.89 -3.41
CA LEU A 152 75.38 40.21 -4.02
C LEU A 152 75.94 41.35 -3.14
N LYS A 153 75.86 41.24 -1.82
CA LYS A 153 76.46 42.22 -0.90
C LYS A 153 77.98 42.08 -0.84
N ILE A 154 78.50 40.86 -0.94
CA ILE A 154 79.95 40.59 -0.96
C ILE A 154 80.61 41.12 -2.24
N SER A 155 79.87 41.19 -3.35
CA SER A 155 80.38 41.62 -4.66
C SER A 155 80.24 43.11 -4.97
N ARG A 156 79.69 43.92 -4.06
CA ARG A 156 79.60 45.39 -4.22
C ARG A 156 80.75 46.05 -3.44
N PRO A 157 81.84 46.48 -4.08
CA PRO A 157 82.91 47.18 -3.38
C PRO A 157 82.37 48.54 -2.92
N GLU A 158 82.60 48.86 -1.64
CA GLU A 158 82.39 50.21 -1.10
C GLU A 158 83.25 51.18 -1.93
N ALA A 159 82.58 52.12 -2.60
CA ALA A 159 83.19 53.20 -3.37
C ALA A 159 83.48 54.40 -2.47
#